data_AF-A0A382VIH4-F1
#
_entry.id   AF-A0A382VIH4-F1
#
_cell.length_a   1.000
_cell.length_b   1.000
_cell.length_c   1.000
_cell.angle_alpha   90.00
_cell.angle_beta   90.00
_cell.angle_gamma   90.00
#
_symmetry.space_group_name_H-M   'P 1'
#
loop_
_entity.id
_entity.type
_entity.pdbx_description
1 polymer ?
#
loop_
_entity_poly.entity_id
_entity_poly.type
_entity_poly.pdbx_seq_one_letter_code
_entity_poly.pdbx_strand_id
1 'polypeptide(L)'
;MDNLFIPIDVPELDINAQIISDFTPTRSWVRNTTNEDDQLGNLWEIEEVTKITDQAMDENINLKDTHQGLQDWILANLPLTSIVQLYIIKSVQDAPMHMDNTYTSMGEGPENMPSYDSLICSEAYQTHRLSNEPTGYRILISGNKGQKRKDRGIGNEGRDTGFKCMDPDTLETQWATIPADTDVYLIRNYDVLHGVDLEEDETRITAFVSGWLDEAAHAD
;
A
#
# COMPACT_ATOMS: atom_id res chain seq x y z
N MET A 1 -17.71 -0.07 -13.32
CA MET A 1 -16.88 0.02 -12.11
C MET A 1 -15.64 -0.76 -12.43
N ASP A 2 -14.58 -0.03 -12.72
CA ASP A 2 -13.27 -0.59 -13.05
C ASP A 2 -12.69 -1.19 -11.77
N ASN A 3 -12.09 -2.38 -11.89
CA ASN A 3 -11.62 -3.17 -10.75
C ASN A 3 -10.58 -2.38 -9.95
N LEU A 4 -10.84 -2.16 -8.65
CA LEU A 4 -9.84 -1.52 -7.79
C LEU A 4 -8.55 -2.33 -7.71
N PHE A 5 -8.69 -3.66 -7.69
CA PHE A 5 -7.59 -4.60 -7.78
C PHE A 5 -7.47 -5.04 -9.22
N ILE A 6 -6.47 -4.52 -9.92
CA ILE A 6 -6.15 -4.96 -11.27
C ILE A 6 -5.24 -6.18 -11.13
N PRO A 7 -5.66 -7.39 -11.57
CA PRO A 7 -4.79 -8.56 -11.54
C PRO A 7 -3.56 -8.32 -12.41
N ILE A 8 -2.41 -8.77 -11.93
CA ILE A 8 -1.17 -8.76 -12.70
C ILE A 8 -0.84 -10.19 -13.09
N ASP A 9 -0.63 -10.41 -14.39
CA ASP A 9 -0.25 -11.71 -14.96
C ASP A 9 1.27 -11.88 -14.87
N VAL A 10 1.71 -12.47 -13.76
CA VAL A 10 3.11 -12.71 -13.43
C VAL A 10 3.28 -14.11 -12.83
N PRO A 11 4.50 -14.68 -12.85
CA PRO A 11 4.77 -15.97 -12.21
C PRO A 11 4.37 -16.00 -10.74
N GLU A 12 4.09 -17.19 -10.20
CA GLU A 12 3.86 -17.33 -8.76
C GLU A 12 5.16 -17.03 -7.98
N LEU A 13 5.01 -16.44 -6.78
CA LEU A 13 6.11 -16.21 -5.86
C LEU A 13 6.37 -17.48 -5.03
N ASP A 14 7.44 -18.21 -5.34
CA ASP A 14 7.75 -19.52 -4.75
C ASP A 14 8.49 -19.47 -3.41
N ILE A 15 8.70 -18.27 -2.86
CA ILE A 15 9.42 -18.02 -1.60
C ILE A 15 8.52 -17.54 -0.45
N ASN A 16 7.20 -17.67 -0.59
CA ASN A 16 6.23 -17.24 0.44
C ASN A 16 6.55 -17.79 1.84
N ALA A 17 6.87 -19.08 1.94
CA ALA A 17 7.21 -19.72 3.21
C ALA A 17 8.47 -19.12 3.87
N GLN A 18 9.47 -18.72 3.07
CA GLN A 18 10.66 -18.05 3.57
C GLN A 18 10.32 -16.65 4.09
N ILE A 19 9.56 -15.86 3.32
CA ILE A 19 9.15 -14.51 3.73
C ILE A 19 8.38 -14.56 5.05
N ILE A 20 7.48 -15.51 5.23
CA ILE A 20 6.71 -15.69 6.47
C ILE A 20 7.62 -16.06 7.64
N SER A 21 8.61 -16.94 7.42
CA SER A 21 9.55 -17.36 8.46
C SER A 21 10.50 -16.23 8.88
N ASP A 22 10.93 -15.41 7.92
CA ASP A 22 11.90 -14.34 8.13
C ASP A 22 11.21 -13.03 8.61
N PHE A 23 9.87 -12.97 8.53
CA PHE A 23 9.09 -11.79 8.88
C PHE A 23 9.39 -11.31 10.31
N THR A 24 10.02 -10.14 10.41
CA THR A 24 10.43 -9.54 11.67
C THR A 24 9.92 -8.11 11.74
N PRO A 25 8.74 -7.87 12.33
CA PRO A 25 8.12 -6.56 12.30
C PRO A 25 9.00 -5.52 13.00
N THR A 26 9.27 -4.43 12.30
CA THR A 26 10.08 -3.31 12.79
C THR A 26 9.25 -2.25 13.51
N ARG A 27 7.94 -2.22 13.23
CA ARG A 27 6.98 -1.34 13.90
C ARG A 27 5.58 -1.91 13.87
N SER A 28 4.70 -1.36 14.70
CA SER A 28 3.26 -1.60 14.62
C SER A 28 2.56 -0.30 14.28
N TRP A 29 1.52 -0.39 13.44
CA TRP A 29 0.64 0.74 13.21
C TRP A 29 -0.54 0.66 14.16
N VAL A 30 -0.70 1.71 14.96
CA VAL A 30 -1.78 1.86 15.94
C VAL A 30 -2.58 3.09 15.52
N ARG A 31 -3.91 2.94 15.40
CA ARG A 31 -4.77 4.10 15.22
C ARG A 31 -4.97 4.77 16.58
N ASN A 32 -4.28 5.87 16.81
CA ASN A 32 -4.61 6.75 17.94
C ASN A 32 -5.91 7.49 17.60
N THR A 33 -7.02 7.02 18.18
CA THR A 33 -8.25 7.82 18.24
C THR A 33 -8.11 8.78 19.42
N THR A 34 -8.77 9.94 19.34
CA THR A 34 -8.78 10.93 20.44
C THR A 34 -9.71 10.53 21.59
N ASN A 35 -10.42 9.41 21.48
CA ASN A 35 -11.29 8.87 22.52
C ASN A 35 -10.51 7.81 23.30
N GLU A 36 -10.36 8.00 24.62
CA GLU A 36 -9.69 7.03 25.50
C GLU A 36 -10.36 5.63 25.48
N ASP A 37 -11.63 5.56 25.06
CA ASP A 37 -12.42 4.33 24.96
C ASP A 37 -12.28 3.59 23.60
N ASP A 38 -11.69 4.23 22.57
CA ASP A 38 -11.54 3.68 21.20
C ASP A 38 -10.08 3.44 20.84
N GLN A 39 -9.22 3.07 21.80
CA GLN A 39 -7.88 2.58 21.48
C GLN A 39 -7.99 1.25 20.75
N LEU A 40 -8.09 1.32 19.42
CA LEU A 40 -7.87 0.18 18.56
C LEU A 40 -6.42 -0.26 18.80
N GLY A 41 -6.22 -1.55 19.06
CA GLY A 41 -4.89 -2.12 19.28
C GLY A 41 -4.00 -2.00 18.03
N ASN A 42 -2.89 -2.71 18.02
CA ASN A 42 -2.08 -2.84 16.80
C ASN A 42 -2.99 -3.32 15.67
N LEU A 43 -3.08 -2.55 14.59
CA LEU A 43 -3.86 -2.88 13.40
C LEU A 43 -2.99 -3.66 12.42
N TRP A 44 -1.72 -3.25 12.31
CA TRP A 44 -0.70 -3.89 11.49
C TRP A 44 0.58 -4.09 12.25
N GLU A 45 1.27 -5.17 11.92
CA GLU A 45 2.70 -5.35 12.14
C GLU A 45 3.40 -5.10 10.80
N ILE A 46 4.38 -4.20 10.77
CA ILE A 46 5.05 -3.76 9.55
C ILE A 46 6.52 -4.09 9.66
N GLU A 47 7.02 -4.86 8.70
CA GLU A 47 8.46 -4.95 8.41
C GLU A 47 8.79 -4.05 7.23
N GLU A 48 9.59 -3.03 7.47
CA GLU A 48 10.12 -2.19 6.40
C GLU A 48 11.30 -2.89 5.73
N VAL A 49 11.22 -3.16 4.43
CA VAL A 49 12.36 -3.69 3.65
C VAL A 49 13.15 -2.54 3.03
N THR A 50 12.52 -1.41 2.73
CA THR A 50 13.19 -0.15 2.39
C THR A 50 13.60 0.63 3.64
N LYS A 51 14.82 1.19 3.68
CA LYS A 51 15.23 2.12 4.75
C LYS A 51 14.61 3.50 4.52
N ILE A 52 13.60 3.87 5.29
CA ILE A 52 13.12 5.26 5.28
C ILE A 52 14.27 6.15 5.80
N THR A 53 14.72 7.10 4.98
CA THR A 53 15.72 8.10 5.36
C THR A 53 15.05 9.47 5.47
N ASP A 54 15.72 10.42 6.10
CA ASP A 54 15.26 11.83 6.12
C ASP A 54 15.33 12.51 4.74
N GLN A 55 15.78 11.80 3.70
CA GLN A 55 15.83 12.30 2.33
C GLN A 55 14.51 11.98 1.63
N ALA A 56 14.06 12.93 0.80
CA ALA A 56 12.91 12.71 -0.06
C ALA A 56 13.12 11.41 -0.87
N MET A 57 12.06 10.60 -0.96
CA MET A 57 12.06 9.41 -1.81
C MET A 57 12.33 9.87 -3.25
N ASP A 58 13.57 9.75 -3.73
CA ASP A 58 13.98 10.28 -5.03
C ASP A 58 14.37 9.16 -6.00
N GLU A 59 15.38 8.32 -5.74
CA GLU A 59 15.80 7.38 -6.81
C GLU A 59 16.26 5.98 -6.39
N ASN A 60 16.70 5.75 -5.16
CA ASN A 60 17.06 4.42 -4.67
C ASN A 60 17.00 4.43 -3.15
N ILE A 61 15.84 4.13 -2.59
CA ILE A 61 15.84 3.86 -1.16
C ILE A 61 16.69 2.62 -0.93
N ASN A 62 17.62 2.73 0.00
CA ASN A 62 18.48 1.61 0.39
C ASN A 62 17.59 0.45 0.84
N LEU A 63 17.41 -0.54 -0.03
CA LEU A 63 16.84 -1.82 0.35
C LEU A 63 17.72 -2.41 1.46
N LYS A 64 17.09 -2.95 2.49
CA LYS A 64 17.77 -3.72 3.51
C LYS A 64 18.20 -5.04 2.89
N ASP A 65 19.23 -5.67 3.45
CA ASP A 65 19.71 -6.99 3.01
C ASP A 65 18.76 -8.14 3.44
N THR A 66 17.47 -7.84 3.68
CA THR A 66 16.42 -8.79 4.07
C THR A 66 15.48 -9.06 2.90
N HIS A 67 14.95 -10.28 2.80
CA HIS A 67 14.03 -10.68 1.73
C HIS A 67 14.59 -10.47 0.30
N GLN A 68 15.90 -10.70 0.07
CA GLN A 68 16.52 -10.47 -1.24
C GLN A 68 15.81 -11.19 -2.39
N GLY A 69 15.35 -12.43 -2.17
CA GLY A 69 14.58 -13.17 -3.18
C GLY A 69 13.28 -12.47 -3.59
N LEU A 70 12.61 -11.79 -2.66
CA LEU A 70 11.41 -11.00 -2.96
C LEU A 70 11.77 -9.77 -3.79
N GLN A 71 12.85 -9.07 -3.41
CA GLN A 71 13.34 -7.90 -4.15
C GLN A 71 13.72 -8.27 -5.59
N ASP A 72 14.46 -9.36 -5.77
CA ASP A 72 14.88 -9.86 -7.08
C ASP A 72 13.67 -10.28 -7.92
N TRP A 73 12.71 -10.98 -7.31
CA TRP A 73 11.47 -11.38 -7.98
C TRP A 73 10.66 -10.16 -8.44
N ILE A 74 10.55 -9.13 -7.59
CA ILE A 74 9.85 -7.88 -7.93
C ILE A 74 10.48 -7.22 -9.17
N LEU A 75 11.79 -7.03 -9.16
CA LEU A 75 12.50 -6.35 -10.25
C LEU A 75 12.51 -7.16 -11.55
N ALA A 76 12.34 -8.49 -11.46
CA ALA A 76 12.27 -9.35 -12.64
C ALA A 76 10.87 -9.42 -13.27
N ASN A 77 9.80 -9.20 -12.50
CA ASN A 77 8.43 -9.50 -12.93
C ASN A 77 7.49 -8.29 -12.92
N LEU A 78 7.79 -7.23 -12.18
CA LEU A 78 7.00 -5.99 -12.17
C LEU A 78 7.68 -4.94 -13.06
N PRO A 79 6.92 -4.01 -13.69
CA PRO A 79 7.46 -3.01 -14.60
C PRO A 79 8.12 -1.85 -13.82
N LEU A 80 9.09 -2.17 -12.96
CA LEU A 80 9.79 -1.23 -12.09
C LEU A 80 11.26 -1.14 -12.50
N THR A 81 11.74 0.08 -12.72
CA THR A 81 13.17 0.37 -12.92
C THR A 81 13.93 0.44 -11.60
N SER A 82 13.25 0.85 -10.51
CA SER A 82 13.77 0.75 -9.15
C SER A 82 12.64 0.66 -8.12
N ILE A 83 12.91 -0.01 -6.99
CA ILE A 83 12.01 -0.05 -5.84
C ILE A 83 12.26 1.19 -4.99
N VAL A 84 11.20 1.97 -4.79
CA VAL A 84 11.23 3.15 -3.91
C VAL A 84 10.67 2.78 -2.54
N GLN A 85 9.66 1.93 -2.47
CA GLN A 85 9.07 1.48 -1.22
C GLN A 85 8.80 -0.01 -1.26
N LEU A 86 9.23 -0.71 -0.21
CA LEU A 86 8.88 -2.12 0.03
C LEU A 86 8.70 -2.34 1.52
N TYR A 87 7.52 -2.80 1.90
CA TYR A 87 7.21 -3.22 3.26
C TYR A 87 6.28 -4.42 3.23
N ILE A 88 6.45 -5.28 4.22
CA ILE A 88 5.60 -6.44 4.44
C ILE A 88 4.69 -6.10 5.60
N ILE A 89 3.39 -6.19 5.37
CA ILE A 89 2.36 -5.96 6.37
C ILE A 89 1.77 -7.29 6.76
N LYS A 90 1.74 -7.54 8.07
CA LYS A 90 0.83 -8.51 8.67
C LYS A 90 -0.36 -7.77 9.28
N SER A 91 -1.53 -7.96 8.69
CA SER A 91 -2.77 -7.43 9.25
C SER A 91 -3.19 -8.31 10.43
N VAL A 92 -3.40 -7.67 11.58
CA VAL A 92 -3.77 -8.33 12.85
C VAL A 92 -5.18 -7.96 13.30
N GLN A 93 -5.75 -6.88 12.75
CA GLN A 93 -7.13 -6.43 12.94
C GLN A 93 -7.62 -5.71 11.66
N ASP A 94 -8.90 -5.34 11.64
CA ASP A 94 -9.48 -4.53 10.58
C ASP A 94 -8.72 -3.22 10.41
N ALA A 95 -8.33 -2.93 9.18
CA ALA A 95 -7.72 -1.66 8.84
C ALA A 95 -8.81 -0.66 8.43
N PRO A 96 -8.98 0.46 9.16
CA PRO A 96 -9.88 1.52 8.73
C PRO A 96 -9.38 2.12 7.41
N MET A 97 -10.26 2.88 6.77
CA MET A 97 -9.93 3.47 5.47
C MET A 97 -8.85 4.52 5.60
N HIS A 98 -7.85 4.42 4.72
CA HIS A 98 -6.70 5.31 4.65
C HIS A 98 -6.31 5.53 3.18
N MET A 99 -5.54 6.58 2.94
CA MET A 99 -4.82 6.77 1.69
C MET A 99 -3.34 6.59 1.96
N ASP A 100 -2.65 5.87 1.09
CA ASP A 100 -1.20 5.72 1.12
C ASP A 100 -0.54 6.97 0.53
N ASN A 101 -0.65 8.09 1.25
CA ASN A 101 -0.21 9.37 0.74
C ASN A 101 1.30 9.58 0.94
N THR A 102 1.97 9.91 -0.16
CA THR A 102 3.27 10.57 -0.17
C THR A 102 3.08 12.05 -0.49
N TYR A 103 3.84 12.93 0.15
CA TYR A 103 3.73 14.38 -0.03
C TYR A 103 5.05 14.95 -0.52
N THR A 104 5.04 16.11 -1.19
CA THR A 104 6.27 16.76 -1.64
C THR A 104 6.90 17.64 -0.57
N SER A 105 6.14 18.00 0.47
CA SER A 105 6.66 18.66 1.66
C SER A 105 5.87 18.36 2.94
N MET A 106 6.50 18.60 4.10
CA MET A 106 5.84 18.56 5.40
C MET A 106 4.75 19.64 5.46
N GLY A 107 3.51 19.24 5.79
CA GLY A 107 2.37 20.17 5.90
C GLY A 107 1.51 20.29 4.63
N GLU A 108 1.84 19.58 3.55
CA GLU A 108 0.92 19.36 2.41
C GLU A 108 -0.11 18.25 2.68
N GLY A 109 0.05 17.52 3.78
CA GLY A 109 -0.96 16.61 4.31
C GLY A 109 -2.09 17.35 5.04
N PRO A 110 -3.26 16.72 5.20
CA PRO A 110 -4.39 17.32 5.88
C PRO A 110 -4.03 17.78 7.31
N GLU A 111 -4.20 19.09 7.60
CA GLU A 111 -3.75 19.79 8.82
C GLU A 111 -4.26 19.19 10.15
N ASN A 112 -5.32 18.37 10.11
CA ASN A 112 -5.96 17.77 11.29
C ASN A 112 -5.84 16.24 11.35
N MET A 113 -4.98 15.64 10.54
CA MET A 113 -4.74 14.21 10.62
C MET A 113 -3.57 13.92 11.59
N PRO A 114 -3.82 13.29 12.74
CA PRO A 114 -2.79 13.05 13.76
C PRO A 114 -1.71 12.15 13.16
N SER A 115 -0.53 12.72 12.91
CA SER A 115 0.70 12.02 12.51
C SER A 115 0.46 10.76 11.68
N TYR A 116 -0.08 10.90 10.47
CA TYR A 116 0.17 9.85 9.49
C TYR A 116 1.65 9.93 9.15
N ASP A 117 2.29 8.79 8.96
CA ASP A 117 3.64 8.67 8.41
C ASP A 117 3.66 9.31 7.01
N SER A 118 3.67 10.64 6.94
CA SER A 118 3.71 11.40 5.71
C SER A 118 5.10 11.20 5.14
N LEU A 119 5.22 10.21 4.26
CA LEU A 119 6.46 9.99 3.54
C LEU A 119 6.64 11.14 2.56
N ILE A 120 7.71 11.91 2.78
CA ILE A 120 8.09 12.98 1.88
C ILE A 120 8.77 12.35 0.67
N CYS A 121 8.25 12.63 -0.52
CA CYS A 121 8.84 12.24 -1.79
C CYS A 121 9.25 13.45 -2.61
N SER A 122 10.06 13.26 -3.65
CA SER A 122 10.38 14.36 -4.55
C SER A 122 9.19 14.70 -5.45
N GLU A 123 9.16 15.95 -5.93
CA GLU A 123 8.17 16.38 -6.93
C GLU A 123 8.25 15.55 -8.22
N ALA A 124 9.46 15.13 -8.59
CA ALA A 124 9.68 14.26 -9.75
C ALA A 124 9.00 12.90 -9.56
N TYR A 125 9.24 12.22 -8.43
CA TYR A 125 8.60 10.93 -8.14
C TYR A 125 7.08 11.06 -7.99
N GLN A 126 6.61 12.12 -7.35
CA GLN A 126 5.19 12.40 -7.24
C GLN A 126 4.56 12.56 -8.62
N THR A 127 5.15 13.39 -9.50
CA THR A 127 4.67 13.60 -10.87
C THR A 127 4.68 12.31 -11.68
N HIS A 128 5.75 11.52 -11.56
CA HIS A 128 5.89 10.21 -12.21
C HIS A 128 4.74 9.28 -11.85
N ARG A 129 4.46 9.13 -10.54
CA ARG A 129 3.37 8.30 -10.06
C ARG A 129 2.01 8.75 -10.56
N LEU A 130 1.72 10.05 -10.44
CA LEU A 130 0.44 10.61 -10.87
C LEU A 130 0.17 10.43 -12.36
N SER A 131 1.21 10.49 -13.18
CA SER A 131 1.10 10.35 -14.64
C SER A 131 0.95 8.89 -15.07
N ASN A 132 1.25 7.95 -14.19
CA ASN A 132 1.31 6.51 -14.48
C ASN A 132 0.41 5.69 -13.54
N GLU A 133 -0.60 6.25 -12.88
CA GLU A 133 -1.51 5.43 -12.05
C GLU A 133 -2.25 4.37 -12.91
N PRO A 134 -2.45 3.14 -12.39
CA PRO A 134 -2.21 2.73 -11.01
C PRO A 134 -0.76 2.35 -10.68
N THR A 135 -0.21 2.76 -9.52
CA THR A 135 1.20 2.48 -9.17
C THR A 135 1.42 1.70 -7.86
N GLY A 136 0.36 1.24 -7.20
CA GLY A 136 0.44 0.54 -5.91
C GLY A 136 0.41 -0.98 -6.07
N TYR A 137 1.55 -1.62 -6.29
CA TYR A 137 1.60 -3.08 -6.40
C TYR A 137 1.46 -3.74 -5.04
N ARG A 138 0.75 -4.87 -5.01
CA ARG A 138 0.49 -5.66 -3.82
C ARG A 138 0.74 -7.13 -4.15
N ILE A 139 1.47 -7.82 -3.29
CA ILE A 139 1.74 -9.26 -3.42
C ILE A 139 1.19 -9.94 -2.16
N LEU A 140 0.21 -10.81 -2.33
CA LEU A 140 -0.33 -11.64 -1.27
C LEU A 140 0.65 -12.76 -0.96
N ILE A 141 1.23 -12.75 0.24
CA ILE A 141 2.19 -13.77 0.69
C ILE A 141 1.46 -14.89 1.44
N SER A 142 0.47 -14.52 2.26
CA SER A 142 -0.37 -15.44 3.02
C SER A 142 -1.71 -14.79 3.33
N GLY A 143 -2.77 -15.59 3.39
CA GLY A 143 -4.13 -15.15 3.66
C GLY A 143 -5.12 -15.64 2.61
N ASN A 144 -6.41 -15.41 2.85
CA ASN A 144 -7.50 -15.83 1.99
C ASN A 144 -7.70 -14.84 0.83
N LYS A 145 -7.79 -15.35 -0.40
CA LYS A 145 -8.14 -14.57 -1.60
C LYS A 145 -9.63 -14.21 -1.67
N GLY A 146 -10.48 -14.94 -0.94
CA GLY A 146 -11.93 -14.75 -0.89
C GLY A 146 -12.39 -13.48 -0.17
N GLN A 147 -11.46 -12.74 0.45
CA GLN A 147 -11.78 -11.52 1.17
C GLN A 147 -12.26 -10.40 0.24
N LYS A 148 -13.35 -9.76 0.66
CA LYS A 148 -13.77 -8.47 0.14
C LYS A 148 -12.97 -7.41 0.89
N ARG A 149 -12.14 -6.61 0.21
CA ARG A 149 -11.63 -5.39 0.83
C ARG A 149 -12.74 -4.34 0.90
N LYS A 150 -12.80 -3.59 2.00
CA LYS A 150 -13.61 -2.38 2.08
C LYS A 150 -12.91 -1.30 1.30
N ASP A 151 -13.50 -0.95 0.18
CA ASP A 151 -13.09 0.20 -0.59
C ASP A 151 -14.23 1.20 -0.50
N ARG A 152 -14.14 2.20 0.37
CA ARG A 152 -14.91 3.42 0.08
C ARG A 152 -14.17 4.13 -1.04
N GLY A 153 -14.37 3.61 -2.25
CA GLY A 153 -13.96 4.29 -3.45
C GLY A 153 -14.51 5.69 -3.37
N ILE A 154 -13.62 6.66 -3.27
CA ILE A 154 -13.98 7.98 -3.76
C ILE A 154 -14.24 7.71 -5.23
N GLY A 155 -15.50 7.80 -5.65
CA GLY A 155 -15.78 7.93 -7.08
C GLY A 155 -14.91 9.07 -7.64
N ASN A 156 -14.87 9.23 -8.96
CA ASN A 156 -14.09 10.30 -9.60
C ASN A 156 -14.33 11.75 -9.05
N GLU A 157 -15.29 11.96 -8.15
CA GLU A 157 -15.61 13.20 -7.44
C GLU A 157 -14.47 13.77 -6.58
N GLY A 158 -13.47 12.97 -6.18
CA GLY A 158 -12.30 13.43 -5.42
C GLY A 158 -11.29 14.25 -6.23
N ARG A 159 -11.29 14.12 -7.57
CA ARG A 159 -10.32 14.80 -8.44
C ARG A 159 -10.54 16.31 -8.53
N ASP A 160 -11.80 16.77 -8.42
CA ASP A 160 -12.16 18.17 -8.68
C ASP A 160 -12.13 19.07 -7.43
N THR A 161 -12.08 18.52 -6.22
CA THR A 161 -12.26 19.30 -4.98
C THR A 161 -10.97 19.71 -4.28
N GLY A 162 -9.81 19.34 -4.82
CA GLY A 162 -8.52 19.72 -4.26
C GLY A 162 -8.36 19.26 -2.80
N PHE A 163 -8.39 17.93 -2.60
CA PHE A 163 -7.96 17.21 -1.38
C PHE A 163 -8.31 17.82 -0.02
N LYS A 164 -9.44 18.53 0.09
CA LYS A 164 -9.95 18.95 1.39
C LYS A 164 -10.52 17.73 2.10
N CYS A 165 -9.92 17.38 3.24
CA CYS A 165 -10.37 16.38 4.22
C CYS A 165 -11.77 15.82 3.94
N MET A 166 -11.86 14.79 3.11
CA MET A 166 -13.11 14.04 2.99
C MET A 166 -13.23 13.21 4.26
N ASP A 167 -14.36 13.35 4.94
CA ASP A 167 -14.67 12.50 6.07
C ASP A 167 -14.93 11.08 5.53
N PRO A 168 -14.04 10.10 5.79
CA PRO A 168 -14.19 8.74 5.27
C PRO A 168 -15.50 8.09 5.73
N ASP A 169 -16.09 8.55 6.85
CA ASP A 169 -17.36 8.04 7.36
C ASP A 169 -18.57 8.48 6.51
N THR A 170 -18.40 9.49 5.66
CA THR A 170 -19.45 10.02 4.77
C THR A 170 -19.49 9.40 3.37
N LEU A 171 -18.48 8.60 3.00
CA LEU A 171 -18.38 7.97 1.68
C LEU A 171 -19.16 6.65 1.59
N GLU A 172 -19.57 6.24 0.39
CA GLU A 172 -20.23 4.94 0.19
C GLU A 172 -19.20 3.80 0.09
N THR A 173 -19.38 2.72 0.88
CA THR A 173 -18.48 1.55 0.81
C THR A 173 -18.81 0.69 -0.38
N GLN A 174 -17.84 0.54 -1.26
CA GLN A 174 -17.76 -0.52 -2.26
C GLN A 174 -16.88 -1.66 -1.74
N TRP A 175 -17.11 -2.85 -2.26
CA TRP A 175 -16.38 -4.04 -1.85
C TRP A 175 -15.75 -4.64 -3.09
N ALA A 176 -14.43 -4.69 -3.15
CA ALA A 176 -13.73 -5.40 -4.22
C ALA A 176 -13.10 -6.69 -3.68
N THR A 177 -13.04 -7.70 -4.54
CA THR A 177 -12.42 -9.00 -4.22
C THR A 177 -11.03 -9.04 -4.83
N ILE A 178 -10.08 -9.61 -4.12
CA ILE A 178 -8.76 -9.88 -4.69
C ILE A 178 -8.94 -10.86 -5.85
N PRO A 179 -8.25 -10.68 -6.98
CA PRO A 179 -8.26 -11.65 -8.06
C PRO A 179 -7.92 -13.05 -7.56
N ALA A 180 -8.72 -14.05 -7.93
CA ALA A 180 -8.55 -15.42 -7.42
C ALA A 180 -7.40 -16.17 -8.11
N ASP A 181 -7.03 -15.73 -9.31
CA ASP A 181 -6.10 -16.35 -10.25
C ASP A 181 -4.65 -15.84 -10.12
N THR A 182 -4.42 -14.75 -9.39
CA THR A 182 -3.09 -14.21 -9.13
C THR A 182 -2.93 -13.82 -7.66
N ASP A 183 -1.70 -13.85 -7.16
CA ASP A 183 -1.34 -13.28 -5.85
C ASP A 183 -0.89 -11.83 -5.97
N VAL A 184 -0.79 -11.31 -7.19
CA VAL A 184 -0.26 -9.98 -7.47
C VAL A 184 -1.34 -9.12 -8.10
N TYR A 185 -1.57 -7.98 -7.49
CA TYR A 185 -2.57 -7.03 -7.97
C TYR A 185 -2.08 -5.61 -7.76
N LEU A 186 -2.59 -4.73 -8.60
CA LEU A 186 -2.22 -3.35 -8.67
C LEU A 186 -3.41 -2.50 -8.25
N ILE A 187 -3.14 -1.49 -7.41
CA ILE A 187 -4.15 -0.54 -6.95
C ILE A 187 -3.78 0.87 -7.35
N ARG A 188 -4.83 1.67 -7.54
CA ARG A 188 -4.69 3.13 -7.61
C ARG A 188 -4.26 3.61 -6.23
N ASN A 189 -3.05 4.15 -6.15
CA ASN A 189 -2.43 4.50 -4.89
C ASN A 189 -2.76 5.94 -4.51
N TYR A 190 -2.96 6.80 -5.51
CA TYR A 190 -3.39 8.18 -5.37
C TYR A 190 -4.87 8.34 -5.71
N ASP A 191 -5.64 9.01 -4.84
CA ASP A 191 -7.08 9.32 -4.93
C ASP A 191 -8.09 8.24 -4.53
N VAL A 192 -7.64 7.04 -4.12
CA VAL A 192 -8.53 5.99 -3.61
C VAL A 192 -8.27 5.67 -2.14
N LEU A 193 -9.28 5.92 -1.30
CA LEU A 193 -9.34 5.41 0.06
C LEU A 193 -9.56 3.89 0.04
N HIS A 194 -8.76 3.17 0.80
CA HIS A 194 -8.84 1.72 0.91
C HIS A 194 -8.68 1.25 2.35
N GLY A 195 -9.23 0.08 2.66
CA GLY A 195 -9.17 -0.55 3.96
C GLY A 195 -9.24 -2.06 3.86
N VAL A 196 -9.15 -2.74 4.99
CA VAL A 196 -9.21 -4.20 5.07
C VAL A 196 -10.16 -4.59 6.19
N ASP A 197 -11.11 -5.47 5.88
CA ASP A 197 -11.92 -6.17 6.89
C ASP A 197 -11.40 -7.60 6.95
N LEU A 198 -10.87 -8.01 8.10
CA LEU A 198 -10.39 -9.36 8.31
C LEU A 198 -11.53 -10.24 8.78
N GLU A 199 -11.61 -11.46 8.26
CA GLU A 199 -12.44 -12.48 8.88
C GLU A 199 -11.86 -12.87 10.26
N GLU A 200 -12.72 -13.37 11.14
CA GLU A 200 -12.34 -13.81 12.49
C GLU A 200 -11.22 -14.87 12.40
N ASP A 201 -10.17 -14.71 13.22
CA ASP A 201 -8.97 -15.56 13.27
C ASP A 201 -8.08 -15.56 12.00
N GLU A 202 -8.32 -14.68 11.03
CA GLU A 202 -7.47 -14.59 9.84
C GLU A 202 -6.25 -13.70 10.06
N THR A 203 -5.07 -14.23 9.70
CA THR A 203 -3.85 -13.43 9.54
C THR A 203 -3.53 -13.31 8.07
N ARG A 204 -3.33 -12.07 7.61
CA ARG A 204 -2.94 -11.79 6.22
C ARG A 204 -1.58 -11.14 6.18
N ILE A 205 -0.71 -11.63 5.31
CA ILE A 205 0.60 -11.06 5.03
C ILE A 205 0.63 -10.59 3.57
N THR A 206 0.93 -9.32 3.36
CA THR A 206 0.97 -8.69 2.03
C THR A 206 2.20 -7.81 1.91
N ALA A 207 2.95 -7.93 0.82
CA ALA A 207 3.99 -6.96 0.47
C ALA A 207 3.37 -5.80 -0.31
N PHE A 208 3.69 -4.58 0.10
CA PHE A 208 3.38 -3.36 -0.64
C PHE A 208 4.64 -2.90 -1.35
N VAL A 209 4.50 -2.65 -2.65
CA VAL A 209 5.61 -2.22 -3.50
C VAL A 209 5.21 -0.95 -4.25
N SER A 210 6.09 0.04 -4.23
CA SER A 210 6.05 1.18 -5.16
C SER A 210 7.45 1.52 -5.64
N GLY A 211 7.55 2.14 -6.80
CA GLY A 211 8.83 2.39 -7.45
C GLY A 211 8.71 3.25 -8.69
N TRP A 212 9.87 3.55 -9.27
CA TRP A 212 9.93 4.14 -10.61
C TRP A 212 9.52 3.10 -11.63
N LEU A 213 8.58 3.45 -12.49
CA LEU A 213 8.02 2.54 -13.49
C LEU A 213 8.84 2.59 -14.78
N ASP A 214 8.98 1.44 -15.43
CA ASP A 214 9.17 1.43 -16.87
C ASP A 214 7.81 1.72 -17.50
N GLU A 215 7.60 2.96 -17.96
CA GLU A 215 6.29 3.42 -18.46
C GLU A 215 5.78 2.59 -19.64
N ALA A 216 6.68 2.07 -20.49
CA ALA A 216 6.28 1.26 -21.62
C ALA A 216 5.79 -0.11 -21.16
N ALA A 217 6.56 -0.79 -20.31
CA ALA A 217 6.17 -2.08 -19.75
C ALA A 217 4.96 -1.99 -18.81
N HIS A 218 4.71 -0.81 -18.22
CA HIS A 218 3.57 -0.56 -17.35
C HIS A 218 2.25 -0.33 -18.11
N ALA A 219 2.34 0.19 -19.33
CA ALA A 219 1.17 0.48 -20.15
C ALA A 219 0.61 -0.74 -20.91
N ASP A 220 1.41 -1.82 -21.01
CA ASP A 220 1.07 -3.10 -21.65
C ASP A 220 0.28 -4.03 -20.71
#